data_AF-A0A7G5GZK4-F1
#
_entry.id   AF-A0A7G5GZK4-F1
#
_cell.length_a   1.000
_cell.length_b   1.000
_cell.length_c   1.000
_cell.angle_alpha   90.00
_cell.angle_beta   90.00
_cell.angle_gamma   90.00
#
_symmetry.space_group_name_H-M   'P 1'
#
loop_
_entity.id
_entity.type
_entity.pdbx_description
1 polymer ?
#
loop_
_entity_poly.entity_id
_entity_poly.type
_entity_poly.pdbx_seq_one_letter_code
_entity_poly.pdbx_strand_id
1 'polypeptide(L)'
;MALPPTVGPSAYKNLNQVVLYPGIQTLIDIASPLAGKQAFTLTADVTIPANGAEGVLLSRGGRAGGLTLFIQDKKLQFVYNLGDGTKYAVWSKGALPAGKAQLRVDVHFDAQKKVGQIDLYVNGTQEAKTTFERSIASIYSHEGVNVGFDDLTPVSDSYKVPFAFTGKINKVTLDFEPPQQSYLKK
;
A
#
# COMPACT_ATOMS: atom_id res chain seq x y z
N MET A 1 24.44 14.78 -0.98
CA MET A 1 23.25 15.66 -0.91
C MET A 1 22.03 14.78 -1.15
N ALA A 2 21.11 14.67 -0.18
CA ALA A 2 19.85 13.96 -0.41
C ALA A 2 19.01 14.85 -1.35
N LEU A 3 18.59 14.30 -2.50
CA LEU A 3 17.62 14.99 -3.35
C LEU A 3 16.36 15.23 -2.51
N PRO A 4 15.74 16.43 -2.57
CA PRO A 4 14.45 16.63 -1.93
C PRO A 4 13.48 15.56 -2.44
N PRO A 5 12.51 15.09 -1.64
CA PRO A 5 11.49 14.18 -2.13
C PRO A 5 10.85 14.85 -3.34
N THR A 6 11.14 14.32 -4.53
CA THR A 6 10.65 14.83 -5.80
C THR A 6 9.19 14.45 -5.91
N VAL A 7 8.32 15.20 -5.22
CA VAL A 7 6.92 15.28 -5.62
C VAL A 7 6.92 16.27 -6.79
N GLY A 8 7.12 15.75 -8.00
CA GLY A 8 6.89 16.51 -9.22
C GLY A 8 5.44 17.03 -9.28
N PRO A 9 5.12 17.91 -10.24
CA PRO A 9 3.73 18.28 -10.48
C PRO A 9 2.86 17.04 -10.61
N SER A 10 1.82 16.94 -9.79
CA SER A 10 0.90 15.80 -9.76
C SER A 10 -0.53 16.31 -9.58
N ALA A 11 -1.49 15.58 -10.15
CA ALA A 11 -2.92 15.83 -9.95
C ALA A 11 -3.34 15.68 -8.49
N TYR A 12 -2.53 15.01 -7.67
CA TYR A 12 -2.80 14.79 -6.24
C TYR A 12 -2.06 15.79 -5.33
N LYS A 13 -1.41 16.82 -5.91
CA LYS A 13 -0.70 17.84 -5.14
C LYS A 13 -1.68 18.55 -4.19
N ASN A 14 -1.33 18.56 -2.90
CA ASN A 14 -2.13 19.12 -1.79
C ASN A 14 -3.44 18.38 -1.45
N LEU A 15 -3.68 17.20 -2.04
CA LEU A 15 -4.78 16.35 -1.59
C LEU A 15 -4.32 15.55 -0.36
N ASN A 16 -5.06 15.71 0.73
CA ASN A 16 -4.85 14.89 1.93
C ASN A 16 -5.58 13.54 1.83
N GLN A 17 -6.47 13.38 0.86
CA GLN A 17 -7.24 12.16 0.65
C GLN A 17 -7.47 11.91 -0.83
N VAL A 18 -7.29 10.64 -1.25
CA VAL A 18 -7.61 10.14 -2.59
C VAL A 18 -8.42 8.86 -2.44
N VAL A 19 -9.56 8.78 -3.12
CA VAL A 19 -10.41 7.59 -3.12
C VAL A 19 -10.31 6.91 -4.48
N LEU A 20 -9.98 5.63 -4.48
CA LEU A 20 -9.88 4.76 -5.65
C LEU A 20 -10.99 3.70 -5.59
N TYR A 21 -11.53 3.36 -6.75
CA TYR A 21 -12.58 2.35 -6.91
C TYR A 21 -12.07 1.17 -7.75
N PRO A 22 -12.53 -0.07 -7.51
CA PRO A 22 -12.16 -1.20 -8.35
C PRO A 22 -12.73 -1.02 -9.78
N GLY A 23 -12.15 -1.74 -10.74
CA GLY A 23 -12.57 -1.69 -12.15
C GLY A 23 -11.90 -0.60 -12.98
N ILE A 24 -11.06 0.23 -12.36
CA ILE A 24 -10.10 1.06 -13.09
C ILE A 24 -8.95 0.20 -13.63
N GLN A 25 -8.40 0.56 -14.78
CA GLN A 25 -7.14 -0.01 -15.24
C GLN A 25 -5.97 0.51 -14.38
N THR A 26 -4.83 -0.16 -14.49
CA THR A 26 -3.58 0.20 -13.83
C THR A 26 -3.28 1.69 -13.96
N LEU A 27 -3.14 2.38 -12.83
CA LEU A 27 -2.68 3.76 -12.81
C LEU A 27 -1.17 3.76 -13.04
N ILE A 28 -0.72 4.53 -14.03
CA ILE A 28 0.71 4.68 -14.33
C ILE A 28 1.43 5.22 -13.10
N ASP A 29 2.55 4.58 -12.73
CA ASP A 29 3.16 4.76 -11.43
C ASP A 29 3.49 6.22 -11.08
N ILE A 30 4.18 6.92 -11.99
CA ILE A 30 4.57 8.33 -11.82
C ILE A 30 3.37 9.29 -11.72
N ALA A 31 2.23 8.88 -12.26
CA ALA A 31 0.99 9.63 -12.25
C ALA A 31 0.03 9.15 -11.16
N SER A 32 0.47 8.27 -10.24
CA SER A 32 -0.36 7.70 -9.18
C SER A 32 -0.29 8.52 -7.89
N PRO A 33 -1.27 8.39 -6.97
CA PRO A 33 -1.24 9.09 -5.68
C PRO A 33 -0.12 8.58 -4.75
N LEU A 34 0.45 7.41 -5.05
CA LEU A 34 1.56 6.80 -4.30
C LEU A 34 2.93 7.04 -4.94
N ALA A 35 3.02 7.90 -5.96
CA ALA A 35 4.27 8.29 -6.61
C ALA A 35 5.20 9.09 -5.68
N GLY A 36 4.68 9.66 -4.59
CA GLY A 36 5.45 10.41 -3.60
C GLY A 36 5.92 9.53 -2.45
N LYS A 37 7.12 9.81 -1.92
CA LYS A 37 7.63 9.14 -0.71
C LYS A 37 7.16 9.87 0.54
N GLN A 38 5.93 9.62 0.95
CA GLN A 38 5.32 10.21 2.14
C GLN A 38 4.65 9.13 3.00
N ALA A 39 4.44 9.45 4.27
CA ALA A 39 3.59 8.63 5.12
C ALA A 39 2.16 8.61 4.56
N PHE A 40 1.50 7.46 4.65
CA PHE A 40 0.14 7.31 4.19
C PHE A 40 -0.61 6.26 5.00
N THR A 41 -1.93 6.43 5.04
CA THR A 41 -2.87 5.42 5.49
C THR A 41 -3.63 4.91 4.29
N LEU A 42 -3.66 3.59 4.12
CA LEU A 42 -4.46 2.92 3.11
C LEU A 42 -5.58 2.15 3.81
N THR A 43 -6.82 2.51 3.49
CA THR A 43 -8.03 1.88 4.04
C THR A 43 -8.87 1.28 2.91
N ALA A 44 -9.09 -0.04 2.93
CA ALA A 44 -9.98 -0.74 2.02
C ALA A 44 -11.30 -1.08 2.72
N ASP A 45 -12.40 -0.54 2.20
CA ASP A 45 -13.76 -0.91 2.62
C ASP A 45 -14.27 -2.04 1.75
N VAL A 46 -14.42 -3.24 2.31
CA VAL A 46 -14.72 -4.46 1.56
C VAL A 46 -15.92 -5.22 2.11
N THR A 47 -16.44 -6.12 1.30
CA THR A 47 -17.34 -7.20 1.74
C THR A 47 -16.65 -8.53 1.49
N ILE A 48 -16.40 -9.27 2.57
CA ILE A 48 -15.80 -10.61 2.58
C ILE A 48 -16.93 -11.66 2.50
N PRO A 49 -16.92 -12.57 1.51
CA PRO A 49 -17.88 -13.68 1.44
C PRO A 49 -17.84 -14.61 2.66
N ALA A 50 -18.90 -15.41 2.85
CA ALA A 50 -19.01 -16.31 4.01
C ALA A 50 -17.89 -17.35 4.10
N ASN A 51 -17.32 -17.76 2.97
CA ASN A 51 -16.19 -18.69 2.90
C ASN A 51 -14.81 -18.01 3.01
N GLY A 52 -14.77 -16.69 3.20
CA GLY A 52 -13.55 -15.89 3.17
C GLY A 52 -13.30 -15.24 1.80
N ALA A 53 -12.22 -14.47 1.71
CA ALA A 53 -11.74 -13.86 0.48
C ALA A 53 -10.23 -14.03 0.37
N GLU A 54 -9.75 -13.99 -0.86
CA GLU A 54 -8.33 -14.02 -1.22
C GLU A 54 -8.11 -12.91 -2.26
N GLY A 55 -6.86 -12.45 -2.41
CA GLY A 55 -6.46 -11.53 -3.48
C GLY A 55 -6.10 -10.12 -3.01
N VAL A 56 -5.63 -9.32 -3.95
CA VAL A 56 -5.07 -7.99 -3.70
C VAL A 56 -6.16 -6.95 -3.50
N LEU A 57 -6.04 -6.12 -2.46
CA LEU A 57 -6.89 -4.95 -2.24
C LEU A 57 -6.33 -3.74 -2.99
N LEU A 58 -5.02 -3.51 -2.86
CA LEU A 58 -4.26 -2.55 -3.66
C LEU A 58 -2.82 -3.02 -3.79
N SER A 59 -2.28 -2.99 -4.99
CA SER A 59 -0.85 -3.18 -5.27
C SER A 59 -0.27 -1.94 -5.91
N ARG A 60 1.01 -1.69 -5.64
CA ARG A 60 1.85 -0.75 -6.38
C ARG A 60 3.18 -1.42 -6.71
N GLY A 61 3.58 -1.41 -7.97
CA GLY A 61 4.81 -2.04 -8.41
C GLY A 61 4.71 -3.56 -8.52
N GLY A 62 5.82 -4.26 -8.34
CA GLY A 62 5.90 -5.70 -8.58
C GLY A 62 7.16 -6.32 -7.96
N ARG A 63 7.70 -7.34 -8.61
CA ARG A 63 8.89 -8.08 -8.15
C ARG A 63 10.10 -7.17 -7.94
N ALA A 64 10.26 -6.16 -8.80
CA ALA A 64 11.36 -5.19 -8.77
C ALA A 64 11.22 -4.10 -7.67
N GLY A 65 10.20 -4.19 -6.82
CA GLY A 65 9.94 -3.25 -5.74
C GLY A 65 8.51 -2.73 -5.79
N GLY A 66 7.97 -2.38 -4.62
CA GLY A 66 6.58 -2.01 -4.51
C GLY A 66 5.99 -2.20 -3.13
N LEU A 67 4.67 -2.12 -3.05
CA LEU A 67 3.91 -2.45 -1.86
C LEU A 67 2.57 -3.09 -2.23
N THR A 68 2.02 -3.90 -1.34
CA THR A 68 0.72 -4.54 -1.57
C THR A 68 0.00 -4.76 -0.25
N LEU A 69 -1.28 -4.43 -0.21
CA LEU A 69 -2.22 -4.86 0.82
C LEU A 69 -3.14 -5.90 0.20
N PHE A 70 -3.19 -7.10 0.77
CA PHE A 70 -3.91 -8.23 0.20
C PHE A 70 -4.45 -9.15 1.29
N ILE A 71 -5.38 -10.03 0.91
CA ILE A 71 -5.86 -11.11 1.77
C ILE A 71 -5.29 -12.41 1.24
N GLN A 72 -4.60 -13.15 2.11
CA GLN A 72 -4.17 -14.50 1.82
C GLN A 72 -4.25 -15.38 3.05
N ASP A 73 -4.68 -16.63 2.86
CA ASP A 73 -4.90 -17.59 3.94
C ASP A 73 -5.86 -17.04 5.00
N LYS A 74 -6.91 -16.35 4.54
CA LYS A 74 -7.91 -15.63 5.36
C LYS A 74 -7.34 -14.50 6.25
N LYS A 75 -6.07 -14.12 6.10
CA LYS A 75 -5.43 -13.05 6.87
C LYS A 75 -5.22 -11.82 6.01
N LEU A 76 -5.35 -10.65 6.62
CA LEU A 76 -4.90 -9.40 6.00
C LEU A 76 -3.37 -9.39 6.05
N GLN A 77 -2.73 -9.07 4.94
CA GLN A 77 -1.27 -9.02 4.83
C GLN A 77 -0.85 -7.74 4.11
N PHE A 78 0.26 -7.16 4.57
CA PHE A 78 0.93 -6.07 3.89
C PHE A 78 2.39 -6.42 3.66
N VAL A 79 2.89 -6.13 2.46
CA VAL A 79 4.30 -6.30 2.10
C VAL A 79 4.83 -5.00 1.51
N TYR A 80 5.99 -4.57 2.00
CA TYR A 80 6.84 -3.56 1.38
C TYR A 80 8.07 -4.25 0.78
N ASN A 81 8.18 -4.26 -0.54
CA ASN A 81 9.26 -4.88 -1.31
C ASN A 81 10.28 -3.82 -1.75
N LEU A 82 11.55 -3.99 -1.37
CA LEU A 82 12.63 -3.08 -1.77
C LEU A 82 13.19 -3.37 -3.18
N GLY A 83 12.85 -4.52 -3.78
CA GLY A 83 13.30 -4.90 -5.11
C GLY A 83 14.70 -5.53 -5.18
N ASP A 84 15.44 -5.55 -4.07
CA ASP A 84 16.77 -6.18 -3.94
C ASP A 84 16.72 -7.57 -3.26
N GLY A 85 15.50 -8.12 -3.12
CA GLY A 85 15.23 -9.33 -2.35
C GLY A 85 14.75 -9.06 -0.92
N THR A 86 15.00 -7.87 -0.37
CA THR A 86 14.52 -7.49 0.97
C THR A 86 13.02 -7.16 0.92
N LYS A 87 12.24 -7.80 1.81
CA LYS A 87 10.81 -7.54 2.00
C LYS A 87 10.48 -7.36 3.48
N TYR A 88 9.72 -6.33 3.80
CA TYR A 88 9.13 -6.15 5.13
C TYR A 88 7.66 -6.53 5.06
N ALA A 89 7.27 -7.53 5.84
CA ALA A 89 5.93 -8.09 5.81
C ALA A 89 5.29 -8.05 7.20
N VAL A 90 3.96 -7.89 7.22
CA VAL A 90 3.14 -7.96 8.42
C VAL A 90 1.78 -8.54 8.08
N TRP A 91 1.20 -9.34 8.98
CA TRP A 91 -0.10 -9.98 8.78
C TRP A 91 -0.94 -9.96 10.05
N SER A 92 -2.26 -10.01 9.90
CA SER A 92 -3.19 -10.05 11.02
C SER A 92 -3.02 -11.32 11.85
N LYS A 93 -3.34 -11.27 13.15
CA LYS A 93 -3.22 -12.45 14.04
C LYS A 93 -4.23 -13.50 13.64
N GLY A 94 -5.49 -13.08 13.52
CA GLY A 94 -6.64 -13.92 13.22
C GLY A 94 -7.07 -13.88 11.75
N ALA A 95 -7.96 -14.82 11.43
CA ALA A 95 -8.72 -14.79 10.19
C ALA A 95 -9.71 -13.61 10.20
N LEU A 96 -10.00 -13.07 9.02
CA LEU A 96 -10.91 -11.95 8.86
C LEU A 96 -12.38 -12.39 9.01
N PRO A 97 -13.24 -11.56 9.63
CA PRO A 97 -14.66 -11.84 9.72
C PRO A 97 -15.33 -11.74 8.34
N ALA A 98 -16.33 -12.59 8.10
CA ALA A 98 -17.20 -12.45 6.94
C ALA A 98 -18.07 -11.18 7.05
N GLY A 99 -18.55 -10.69 5.91
CA GLY A 99 -19.38 -9.49 5.81
C GLY A 99 -18.56 -8.22 5.57
N LYS A 100 -19.10 -7.07 6.00
CA LYS A 100 -18.44 -5.78 5.82
C LYS A 100 -17.21 -5.70 6.73
N ALA A 101 -16.08 -5.29 6.16
CA ALA A 101 -14.85 -5.08 6.90
C ALA A 101 -14.14 -3.82 6.41
N GLN A 102 -13.49 -3.13 7.35
CA GLN A 102 -12.52 -2.09 7.06
C GLN A 102 -11.13 -2.66 7.34
N LEU A 103 -10.30 -2.72 6.30
CA LEU A 103 -8.96 -3.29 6.33
C LEU A 103 -7.96 -2.17 6.08
N ARG A 104 -7.08 -1.90 7.04
CA ARG A 104 -6.23 -0.70 7.00
C ARG A 104 -4.78 -1.02 7.29
N VAL A 105 -3.89 -0.30 6.60
CA VAL A 105 -2.47 -0.22 6.93
C VAL A 105 -2.06 1.25 7.05
N ASP A 106 -1.35 1.57 8.14
CA ASP A 106 -0.71 2.86 8.34
C ASP A 106 0.79 2.68 8.09
N VAL A 107 1.35 3.44 7.16
CA VAL A 107 2.77 3.42 6.79
C VAL A 107 3.40 4.73 7.20
N HIS A 108 4.19 4.68 8.27
CA HIS A 108 4.96 5.81 8.77
C HIS A 108 6.37 5.78 8.19
N PHE A 109 6.86 6.95 7.76
CA PHE A 109 8.13 7.04 7.05
C PHE A 109 9.01 8.20 7.55
N ASP A 110 10.23 7.89 7.99
CA ASP A 110 11.29 8.87 8.23
C ASP A 110 12.21 8.94 7.00
N ALA A 111 12.00 9.96 6.17
CA ALA A 111 12.75 10.15 4.93
C ALA A 111 14.24 10.39 5.10
N GLN A 112 14.64 11.02 6.21
CA GLN A 112 16.03 11.36 6.45
C GLN A 112 16.80 10.10 6.85
N LYS A 113 16.23 9.28 7.72
CA LYS A 113 16.84 8.05 8.21
C LYS A 113 16.58 6.85 7.32
N LYS A 114 15.62 6.95 6.39
CA LYS A 114 15.16 5.86 5.51
C LYS A 114 14.56 4.67 6.26
N VAL A 115 14.04 4.91 7.46
CA VAL A 115 13.38 3.91 8.32
C VAL A 115 11.89 4.22 8.45
N GLY A 116 11.15 3.31 9.06
CA GLY A 116 9.74 3.55 9.36
C GLY A 116 9.04 2.39 10.03
N GLN A 117 7.71 2.48 10.08
CA GLN A 117 6.84 1.53 10.75
C GLN A 117 5.61 1.26 9.88
N ILE A 118 5.12 0.02 9.96
CA ILE A 118 3.90 -0.43 9.30
C ILE A 118 2.99 -0.99 10.39
N ASP A 119 1.79 -0.44 10.51
CA ASP A 119 0.77 -0.86 11.47
C ASP A 119 -0.45 -1.38 10.72
N LEU A 120 -0.93 -2.57 11.09
CA LEU A 120 -2.03 -3.25 10.41
C LEU A 120 -3.26 -3.30 11.30
N TYR A 121 -4.42 -2.94 10.73
CA TYR A 121 -5.69 -2.84 11.45
C TYR A 121 -6.81 -3.59 10.73
N VAL A 122 -7.70 -4.20 11.52
CA VAL A 122 -8.96 -4.80 11.07
C VAL A 122 -10.08 -4.20 11.91
N ASN A 123 -11.04 -3.54 11.26
CA ASN A 123 -12.18 -2.88 11.90
C ASN A 123 -11.76 -1.96 13.06
N GLY A 124 -10.68 -1.18 12.86
CA GLY A 124 -10.14 -0.25 13.84
C GLY A 124 -9.29 -0.87 14.96
N THR A 125 -9.21 -2.19 15.05
CA THR A 125 -8.35 -2.90 16.02
C THR A 125 -6.98 -3.15 15.41
N GLN A 126 -5.91 -2.78 16.12
CA GLN A 126 -4.53 -3.06 15.68
C GLN A 126 -4.22 -4.54 15.84
N GLU A 127 -4.02 -5.22 14.73
CA GLU A 127 -3.76 -6.66 14.69
C GLU A 127 -2.26 -6.95 14.78
N ALA A 128 -1.44 -6.16 14.10
CA ALA A 128 0.00 -6.37 14.04
C ALA A 128 0.75 -5.09 13.69
N LYS A 129 2.07 -5.11 13.89
CA LYS A 129 2.99 -4.06 13.48
C LYS A 129 4.37 -4.61 13.17
N THR A 130 5.12 -3.91 12.33
CA THR A 130 6.54 -4.18 12.07
C THR A 130 7.29 -2.88 11.77
N THR A 131 8.61 -2.89 11.89
CA THR A 131 9.46 -1.77 11.50
C THR A 131 10.29 -2.14 10.28
N PHE A 132 10.74 -1.13 9.54
CA PHE A 132 11.72 -1.31 8.49
C PHE A 132 12.89 -0.34 8.71
N GLU A 133 14.09 -0.86 8.50
CA GLU A 133 15.36 -0.15 8.72
C GLU A 133 15.96 0.40 7.41
N ARG A 134 15.37 0.02 6.27
CA ARG A 134 15.77 0.48 4.95
C ARG A 134 14.55 0.80 4.10
N SER A 135 14.69 1.80 3.23
CA SER A 135 13.73 2.16 2.20
C SER A 135 14.47 2.62 0.95
N ILE A 136 13.91 2.34 -0.22
CA ILE A 136 14.50 2.76 -1.49
C ILE A 136 14.31 4.27 -1.73
N ALA A 137 15.31 4.89 -2.37
CA ALA A 137 15.29 6.32 -2.70
C ALA A 137 14.51 6.62 -3.98
N SER A 138 14.28 5.59 -4.80
CA SER A 138 13.66 5.71 -6.11
C SER A 138 12.20 5.32 -6.05
N ILE A 139 11.36 6.12 -6.70
CA ILE A 139 9.91 5.97 -6.78
C ILE A 139 9.47 5.30 -8.08
N TYR A 140 10.40 4.70 -8.83
CA TYR A 140 10.06 3.93 -10.02
C TYR A 140 9.73 2.48 -9.65
N SER A 141 8.44 2.17 -9.70
CA SER A 141 7.89 0.83 -9.76
C SER A 141 7.35 0.66 -11.18
N HIS A 142 7.88 -0.30 -11.93
CA HIS A 142 7.59 -0.43 -13.37
C HIS A 142 6.11 -0.71 -13.71
N GLU A 143 5.32 -1.14 -12.72
CA GLU A 143 4.06 -1.86 -12.93
C GLU A 143 2.81 -1.12 -12.40
N GLY A 144 2.95 0.14 -11.93
CA GLY A 144 1.82 1.02 -11.62
C GLY A 144 1.09 0.73 -10.31
N VAL A 145 -0.12 1.28 -10.14
CA VAL A 145 -1.02 1.04 -9.00
C VAL A 145 -2.30 0.36 -9.49
N ASN A 146 -2.68 -0.76 -8.87
CA ASN A 146 -3.88 -1.53 -9.17
C ASN A 146 -4.79 -1.61 -7.94
N VAL A 147 -6.11 -1.64 -8.15
CA VAL A 147 -7.13 -1.81 -7.09
C VAL A 147 -7.91 -3.09 -7.35
N GLY A 148 -7.83 -4.04 -6.43
CA GLY A 148 -8.51 -5.33 -6.55
C GLY A 148 -7.74 -6.43 -7.28
N PHE A 149 -6.52 -6.17 -7.74
CA PHE A 149 -5.69 -7.15 -8.44
C PHE A 149 -4.20 -6.79 -8.45
N ASP A 150 -3.40 -7.75 -8.87
CA ASP A 150 -2.02 -7.63 -9.32
C ASP A 150 -1.85 -8.64 -10.46
N ASP A 151 -1.37 -8.20 -11.63
CA ASP A 151 -1.47 -8.93 -12.90
C ASP A 151 -0.14 -9.06 -13.68
N LEU A 152 0.88 -8.24 -13.39
CA LEU A 152 2.15 -8.24 -14.12
C LEU A 152 3.21 -9.12 -13.45
N THR A 153 3.76 -8.69 -12.31
CA THR A 153 4.65 -9.50 -11.48
C THR A 153 4.33 -9.32 -10.01
N PRO A 154 4.42 -10.39 -9.19
CA PRO A 154 3.94 -10.32 -7.83
C PRO A 154 4.83 -9.44 -6.97
N VAL A 155 4.22 -8.52 -6.21
CA VAL A 155 4.92 -7.72 -5.19
C VAL A 155 5.42 -8.60 -4.03
N SER A 156 4.64 -9.61 -3.65
CA SER A 156 4.96 -10.58 -2.58
C SER A 156 5.28 -11.95 -3.16
N ASP A 157 6.27 -12.65 -2.60
CA ASP A 157 6.56 -14.04 -2.99
C ASP A 157 5.46 -15.02 -2.54
N SER A 158 4.51 -14.57 -1.70
CA SER A 158 3.45 -15.40 -1.14
C SER A 158 2.32 -15.74 -2.12
N TYR A 159 2.15 -14.96 -3.20
CA TYR A 159 1.08 -15.17 -4.18
C TYR A 159 1.62 -15.21 -5.62
N LYS A 160 0.76 -15.68 -6.54
CA LYS A 160 1.03 -15.68 -7.99
C LYS A 160 0.03 -14.75 -8.68
N VAL A 161 0.51 -14.03 -9.69
CA VAL A 161 -0.36 -13.20 -10.54
C VAL A 161 -1.03 -14.04 -11.65
N PRO A 162 -2.27 -13.71 -12.07
CA PRO A 162 -3.10 -12.66 -11.51
C PRO A 162 -3.68 -13.04 -10.13
N PHE A 163 -3.60 -12.12 -9.16
CA PHE A 163 -4.14 -12.33 -7.81
C PHE A 163 -5.33 -11.42 -7.52
N ALA A 164 -6.40 -11.64 -8.27
CA ALA A 164 -7.63 -10.85 -8.19
C ALA A 164 -8.38 -11.10 -6.88
N PHE A 165 -8.93 -10.03 -6.30
CA PHE A 165 -9.74 -10.10 -5.10
C PHE A 165 -11.06 -10.85 -5.33
N THR A 166 -11.35 -11.84 -4.49
CA THR A 166 -12.55 -12.69 -4.63
C THR A 166 -13.76 -12.19 -3.84
N GLY A 167 -13.60 -11.12 -3.05
CA GLY A 167 -14.70 -10.40 -2.42
C GLY A 167 -15.16 -9.19 -3.23
N LYS A 168 -15.85 -8.26 -2.58
CA LYS A 168 -16.22 -6.97 -3.17
C LYS A 168 -15.42 -5.85 -2.51
N ILE A 169 -14.72 -5.05 -3.31
CA ILE A 169 -14.16 -3.76 -2.86
C ILE A 169 -15.23 -2.70 -3.09
N ASN A 170 -15.56 -1.91 -2.07
CA ASN A 170 -16.45 -0.76 -2.21
C ASN A 170 -15.64 0.48 -2.59
N LYS A 171 -14.49 0.69 -1.92
CA LYS A 171 -13.49 1.71 -2.21
C LYS A 171 -12.17 1.41 -1.50
N VAL A 172 -11.10 2.01 -1.97
CA VAL A 172 -9.82 2.13 -1.27
C VAL A 172 -9.52 3.62 -1.09
N THR A 173 -9.33 4.04 0.15
CA THR A 173 -8.98 5.41 0.51
C THR A 173 -7.50 5.47 0.86
N LEU A 174 -6.80 6.44 0.29
CA LEU A 174 -5.44 6.82 0.65
C LEU A 174 -5.51 8.17 1.34
N ASP A 175 -5.15 8.20 2.62
CA ASP A 175 -4.98 9.43 3.38
C ASP A 175 -3.50 9.75 3.48
N PHE A 176 -3.15 11.00 3.22
CA PHE A 176 -1.79 11.50 3.24
C PHE A 176 -1.68 12.58 4.30
N GLU A 177 -0.65 12.49 5.14
CA GLU A 177 -0.30 13.64 5.97
C GLU A 177 0.16 14.77 5.05
N PRO A 178 -0.25 16.03 5.29
CA PRO A 178 0.25 17.15 4.53
C PRO A 178 1.79 17.14 4.62
N PRO A 179 2.50 17.34 3.51
CA PRO A 179 3.95 17.29 3.51
C PRO A 179 4.46 18.25 4.57
N GLN A 180 5.22 17.73 5.54
CA GLN A 180 5.79 18.53 6.62
C GLN A 180 6.68 19.60 5.96
N GLN A 181 6.19 20.85 5.94
CA GLN A 181 6.96 22.00 5.45
C GLN A 181 8.19 22.15 6.34
N SER A 182 9.30 21.53 5.96
CA SER A 182 10.54 21.61 6.72
C SER A 182 11.67 22.09 5.80
N TYR A 183 12.20 23.26 6.17
CA TYR A 183 13.49 23.83 5.77
C TYR A 183 13.62 24.50 4.40
N LEU A 184 12.75 25.48 4.10
CA LEU A 184 13.21 26.71 3.46
C LEU A 184 13.28 27.82 4.52
N LYS A 185 14.29 27.75 5.39
CA LYS A 185 14.80 28.99 5.99
C LYS A 185 15.77 29.58 4.97
N LYS A 186 15.48 30.82 4.56
CA LYS A 186 16.38 31.67 3.76
C LYS A 186 17.73 31.81 4.43
#